data_AF-A0AAE3XQ43-F1
#
_entry.id   AF-A0AAE3XQ43-F1
#
_cell.length_a   1.000
_cell.length_b   1.000
_cell.length_c   1.000
_cell.angle_alpha   90.00
_cell.angle_beta   90.00
_cell.angle_gamma   90.00
#
_symmetry.space_group_name_H-M   'P 1'
#
loop_
_entity.id
_entity.type
_entity.pdbx_description
1 polymer ?
#
loop_
_entity_poly.entity_id
_entity_poly.type
_entity_poly.pdbx_seq_one_letter_code
_entity_poly.pdbx_strand_id
1 'polypeptide(L)'
;MRRERKIFILSFLILCLLSFEELRAGEKWIGQHDTSQDKGKTTYLEHIKPIIEANCLNCHSGRFASDGLSLNSYERLVAGVKERDVLRRINDKEMPMPASGMLSVEDRKAIKAWADNGFEIGEKKPVDYSHHVAEEFRAPDLKAVNIEERGFEFMEKMQGHWVGDMFLLGQDVPWFSFDFRAINTSQLHGLFEGGSMGNLFNTFFVAEYKGVKTIMIRNGGILGGIYRTSYFVLTYADGKEYLFEDAYGGKQVMSIKVTFKGEKMKMLAMTSKLGAKTPTRHIEFEGKRYNEDLYQAAAEKYNFPTQEIVRSFPDGMPLPDWGEKYGQATSASYIMMGDESMTYEQMGKWAQDPIQMSDLNNLAQLPLEFKRSDLSKNKNISIYLTREPLTNSKGKLKTAYGYITEEAMNQVLLFPEIDKQQDEFLLTYLHMGKCYLTFVVDNDYDFVPSKGDYYSHSIELNLKSGKNRKLVVDSILNKIK
;
A
#
# COMPACT_ATOMS: atom_id res chain seq x y z
N MET A 1 4.80 -3.28 -39.27
CA MET A 1 3.51 -3.02 -38.59
C MET A 1 3.57 -3.55 -37.17
N ARG A 2 4.04 -2.71 -36.24
CA ARG A 2 4.08 -3.02 -34.80
C ARG A 2 2.67 -2.85 -34.23
N ARG A 3 2.21 -3.85 -33.50
CA ARG A 3 0.92 -3.87 -32.81
C ARG A 3 1.05 -2.98 -31.57
N GLU A 4 0.66 -1.71 -31.69
CA GLU A 4 0.66 -0.76 -30.58
C GLU A 4 -0.40 -1.19 -29.56
N ARG A 5 0.06 -1.45 -28.34
CA ARG A 5 -0.80 -1.75 -27.20
C ARG A 5 -1.43 -0.42 -26.76
N LYS A 6 -2.74 -0.28 -26.98
CA LYS A 6 -3.51 0.80 -26.35
C LYS A 6 -3.47 0.57 -24.84
N ILE A 7 -2.88 1.52 -24.10
CA ILE A 7 -2.93 1.55 -22.64
C ILE A 7 -4.38 1.90 -22.28
N PHE A 8 -5.17 0.88 -21.94
CA PHE A 8 -6.48 1.05 -21.32
C PHE A 8 -6.29 0.76 -19.84
N ILE A 9 -6.18 1.80 -19.01
CA ILE A 9 -6.44 1.66 -17.57
C ILE A 9 -7.95 1.84 -17.44
N LEU A 10 -8.68 0.74 -17.29
CA LEU A 10 -10.13 0.77 -17.15
C LEU A 10 -10.50 0.04 -15.86
N SER A 11 -11.01 0.76 -14.87
CA SER A 11 -12.38 0.53 -14.38
C SER A 11 -12.74 1.42 -13.18
N PHE A 12 -13.72 2.30 -13.36
CA PHE A 12 -14.87 2.39 -12.47
C PHE A 12 -16.13 2.49 -13.34
N LEU A 13 -17.01 1.48 -13.22
CA LEU A 13 -18.39 1.38 -13.74
C LEU A 13 -18.62 1.36 -15.27
N ILE A 14 -19.10 0.22 -15.82
CA ILE A 14 -20.41 0.05 -16.53
C ILE A 14 -20.54 -1.19 -17.46
N LEU A 15 -21.72 -1.84 -17.32
CA LEU A 15 -22.54 -2.72 -18.17
C LEU A 15 -22.01 -4.09 -18.66
N CYS A 16 -22.67 -5.17 -18.20
CA CYS A 16 -22.81 -6.43 -18.94
C CYS A 16 -24.28 -6.85 -19.06
N LEU A 17 -24.71 -7.09 -20.31
CA LEU A 17 -25.95 -7.76 -20.70
C LEU A 17 -25.68 -9.25 -20.97
N LEU A 18 -26.51 -10.12 -20.35
CA LEU A 18 -26.94 -11.47 -20.78
C LEU A 18 -25.84 -12.57 -20.91
N SER A 19 -26.00 -13.83 -20.52
CA SER A 19 -27.14 -14.66 -20.12
C SER A 19 -26.65 -15.94 -19.41
N PHE A 20 -27.54 -16.54 -18.62
CA PHE A 20 -27.54 -17.87 -17.99
C PHE A 20 -26.94 -19.04 -18.81
N GLU A 21 -26.29 -20.03 -18.16
CA GLU A 21 -26.90 -21.30 -17.70
C GLU A 21 -25.93 -22.18 -16.86
N GLU A 22 -26.52 -23.13 -16.13
CA GLU A 22 -26.01 -23.92 -15.00
C GLU A 22 -25.12 -25.12 -15.40
N LEU A 23 -24.31 -25.63 -14.45
CA LEU A 23 -24.42 -27.04 -14.03
C LEU A 23 -23.65 -27.35 -12.73
N ARG A 24 -24.35 -28.11 -11.89
CA ARG A 24 -24.01 -28.57 -10.52
C ARG A 24 -23.18 -29.87 -10.51
N ALA A 25 -22.68 -30.12 -9.30
CA ALA A 25 -22.33 -31.40 -8.65
C ALA A 25 -20.85 -31.78 -8.75
N GLY A 26 -20.15 -32.13 -7.68
CA GLY A 26 -20.49 -32.21 -6.26
C GLY A 26 -19.43 -33.09 -5.59
N GLU A 27 -19.01 -32.79 -4.37
CA GLU A 27 -18.39 -33.80 -3.49
C GLU A 27 -18.56 -33.42 -2.02
N LYS A 28 -19.04 -34.40 -1.25
CA LYS A 28 -19.39 -34.33 0.16
C LYS A 28 -18.14 -34.21 1.03
N TRP A 29 -18.18 -33.32 2.02
CA TRP A 29 -17.40 -33.48 3.25
C TRP A 29 -18.34 -33.73 4.43
N ILE A 30 -18.05 -34.83 5.12
CA ILE A 30 -18.73 -35.32 6.32
C ILE A 30 -18.18 -34.56 7.51
N GLY A 31 -19.10 -33.98 8.28
CA GLY A 31 -18.85 -33.35 9.57
C GLY A 31 -20.20 -32.92 10.13
N GLN A 32 -20.96 -33.88 10.66
CA GLN A 32 -22.18 -33.59 11.41
C GLN A 32 -21.81 -32.69 12.59
N HIS A 33 -22.14 -31.41 12.48
CA HIS A 33 -22.35 -30.59 13.65
C HIS A 33 -23.76 -30.83 14.15
N ASP A 34 -23.79 -31.32 15.38
CA ASP A 34 -24.95 -31.60 16.20
C ASP A 34 -25.94 -30.43 16.18
N THR A 35 -27.18 -30.75 15.82
CA THR A 35 -28.31 -29.84 15.81
C THR A 35 -28.99 -29.88 17.17
N SER A 36 -28.52 -29.06 18.11
CA SER A 36 -29.33 -28.66 19.26
C SER A 36 -29.00 -27.24 19.71
N GLN A 37 -29.76 -26.30 19.16
CA GLN A 37 -30.38 -25.18 19.89
C GLN A 37 -29.51 -24.39 20.89
N ASP A 38 -28.77 -23.41 20.36
CA ASP A 38 -28.85 -22.03 20.86
C ASP A 38 -28.77 -21.07 19.66
N LYS A 39 -29.82 -20.26 19.44
CA LYS A 39 -29.78 -19.18 18.43
C LYS A 39 -29.00 -18.02 19.06
N GLY A 40 -27.68 -18.18 19.16
CA GLY A 40 -26.79 -17.10 19.57
C GLY A 40 -27.04 -15.87 18.69
N LYS A 41 -27.47 -14.77 19.31
CA LYS A 41 -27.78 -13.53 18.61
C LYS A 41 -26.49 -12.97 18.01
N THR A 42 -26.51 -12.59 16.73
CA THR A 42 -25.34 -11.98 16.08
C THR A 42 -25.09 -10.60 16.68
N THR A 43 -23.92 -10.41 17.30
CA THR A 43 -23.54 -9.17 17.98
C THR A 43 -22.37 -8.46 17.30
N TYR A 44 -22.23 -7.15 17.55
CA TYR A 44 -21.15 -6.36 16.98
C TYR A 44 -19.77 -6.86 17.40
N LEU A 45 -19.53 -6.99 18.72
CA LEU A 45 -18.19 -7.26 19.25
C LEU A 45 -17.66 -8.64 18.84
N GLU A 46 -18.50 -9.65 18.84
CA GLU A 46 -18.11 -11.04 18.61
C GLU A 46 -18.07 -11.40 17.12
N HIS A 47 -19.05 -10.93 16.34
CA HIS A 47 -19.25 -11.41 14.98
C HIS A 47 -18.90 -10.35 13.92
N ILE A 48 -19.36 -9.11 14.10
CA ILE A 48 -19.30 -8.10 13.03
C ILE A 48 -17.96 -7.37 12.99
N LYS A 49 -17.43 -7.01 14.16
CA LYS A 49 -16.18 -6.24 14.26
C LYS A 49 -15.01 -6.91 13.53
N PRO A 50 -14.75 -8.23 13.68
CA PRO A 50 -13.67 -8.90 12.93
C PRO A 50 -13.86 -8.83 11.41
N ILE A 51 -15.10 -8.99 10.92
CA ILE A 51 -15.43 -8.91 9.49
C ILE A 51 -15.09 -7.52 8.95
N ILE A 52 -15.51 -6.47 9.67
CA ILE A 52 -15.32 -5.08 9.25
C ILE A 52 -13.83 -4.69 9.26
N GLU A 53 -13.09 -5.08 10.30
CA GLU A 53 -11.65 -4.83 10.41
C GLU A 53 -10.86 -5.51 9.27
N ALA A 54 -11.17 -6.77 8.96
CA ALA A 54 -10.45 -7.52 7.94
C ALA A 54 -10.74 -7.03 6.51
N ASN A 55 -11.98 -6.60 6.25
CA ASN A 55 -12.46 -6.40 4.87
C ASN A 55 -12.73 -4.93 4.52
N CYS A 56 -13.12 -4.08 5.47
CA CYS A 56 -13.63 -2.75 5.18
C CYS A 56 -12.64 -1.64 5.56
N LEU A 57 -11.95 -1.78 6.69
CA LEU A 57 -11.19 -0.66 7.28
C LEU A 57 -9.96 -0.24 6.48
N ASN A 58 -9.47 -1.03 5.53
CA ASN A 58 -8.36 -0.59 4.67
C ASN A 58 -8.71 0.64 3.82
N CYS A 59 -9.97 0.76 3.40
CA CYS A 59 -10.45 1.87 2.57
C CYS A 59 -11.45 2.76 3.32
N HIS A 60 -12.26 2.16 4.20
CA HIS A 60 -13.32 2.85 4.93
C HIS A 60 -12.92 3.16 6.38
N SER A 61 -11.75 3.76 6.60
CA SER A 61 -11.32 4.20 7.93
C SER A 61 -10.59 5.54 7.90
N GLY A 62 -10.45 6.16 9.07
CA GLY A 62 -9.75 7.43 9.23
C GLY A 62 -10.50 8.62 8.62
N ARG A 63 -9.76 9.72 8.46
CA ARG A 63 -10.26 11.03 8.01
C ARG A 63 -10.62 11.07 6.53
N PHE A 64 -9.91 10.32 5.70
CA PHE A 64 -10.06 10.32 4.23
C PHE A 64 -10.75 9.07 3.69
N ALA A 65 -11.49 8.37 4.55
CA ALA A 65 -12.18 7.13 4.18
C ALA A 65 -12.89 7.24 2.82
N SER A 66 -12.82 6.18 2.00
CA SER A 66 -13.38 6.19 0.65
C SER A 66 -14.84 6.63 0.64
N ASP A 67 -15.18 7.55 -0.27
CA ASP A 67 -16.49 8.23 -0.35
C ASP A 67 -16.89 8.99 0.94
N GLY A 68 -15.91 9.40 1.74
CA GLY A 68 -16.14 9.96 3.08
C GLY A 68 -16.85 9.01 4.05
N LEU A 69 -16.90 7.70 3.74
CA LEU A 69 -17.57 6.69 4.57
C LEU A 69 -16.54 6.01 5.47
N SER A 70 -16.43 6.50 6.71
CA SER A 70 -15.64 5.85 7.75
C SER A 70 -16.49 4.81 8.48
N LEU A 71 -15.95 3.60 8.68
CA LEU A 71 -16.61 2.46 9.35
C LEU A 71 -15.81 1.99 10.58
N ASN A 72 -14.87 2.82 11.06
CA ASN A 72 -13.87 2.45 12.07
C ASN A 72 -14.36 2.54 13.53
N SER A 73 -15.66 2.77 13.75
CA SER A 73 -16.31 2.69 15.06
C SER A 73 -17.67 2.02 14.93
N TYR A 74 -18.23 1.55 16.06
CA TYR A 74 -19.57 0.96 16.08
C TYR A 74 -20.61 1.95 15.56
N GLU A 75 -20.60 3.18 16.06
CA GLU A 75 -21.55 4.23 15.72
C GLU A 75 -21.47 4.56 14.23
N ARG A 76 -20.25 4.69 13.72
CA ARG A 76 -19.97 4.96 12.30
C ARG A 76 -20.42 3.82 11.40
N LEU A 77 -20.23 2.57 11.82
CA LEU A 77 -20.74 1.40 11.09
C LEU A 77 -22.27 1.36 11.08
N VAL A 78 -22.92 1.58 12.22
CA VAL A 78 -24.39 1.63 12.31
C VAL A 78 -24.95 2.74 11.43
N ALA A 79 -24.36 3.94 11.49
CA ALA A 79 -24.72 5.04 10.60
C ALA A 79 -24.50 4.67 9.12
N GLY A 80 -23.36 4.03 8.80
CA GLY A 80 -23.08 3.53 7.45
C GLY A 80 -24.14 2.56 6.94
N VAL A 81 -24.60 1.63 7.77
CA VAL A 81 -25.67 0.69 7.42
C VAL A 81 -27.02 1.38 7.25
N LYS A 82 -27.38 2.32 8.14
CA LYS A 82 -28.69 2.97 8.13
C LYS A 82 -28.82 4.07 7.08
N GLU A 83 -27.76 4.82 6.84
CA GLU A 83 -27.79 6.10 6.14
C GLU A 83 -26.99 6.08 4.83
N ARG A 84 -26.07 5.12 4.68
CA ARG A 84 -25.13 5.05 3.54
C ARG A 84 -25.17 3.71 2.80
N ASP A 85 -26.28 2.97 2.94
CA ASP A 85 -26.62 1.82 2.09
C ASP A 85 -25.59 0.66 2.10
N VAL A 86 -24.80 0.51 3.19
CA VAL A 86 -23.74 -0.52 3.26
C VAL A 86 -24.26 -1.93 2.94
N LEU A 87 -25.46 -2.31 3.42
CA LEU A 87 -26.05 -3.62 3.14
C LEU A 87 -26.32 -3.86 1.65
N ARG A 88 -26.75 -2.81 0.92
CA ARG A 88 -26.89 -2.90 -0.53
C ARG A 88 -25.52 -2.98 -1.18
N ARG A 89 -24.57 -2.14 -0.75
CA ARG A 89 -23.23 -2.03 -1.31
C ARG A 89 -22.42 -3.33 -1.26
N ILE A 90 -22.50 -4.07 -0.16
CA ILE A 90 -21.78 -5.36 -0.01
C ILE A 90 -22.41 -6.50 -0.83
N ASN A 91 -23.64 -6.33 -1.33
CA ASN A 91 -24.34 -7.31 -2.16
C ASN A 91 -24.26 -6.98 -3.67
N ASP A 92 -23.56 -5.90 -4.04
CA ASP A 92 -23.42 -5.44 -5.41
C ASP A 92 -22.40 -6.31 -6.17
N LYS A 93 -22.87 -7.09 -7.15
CA LYS A 93 -22.04 -7.98 -7.97
C LYS A 93 -21.28 -7.24 -9.06
N GLU A 94 -21.82 -6.14 -9.54
CA GLU A 94 -21.24 -5.36 -10.64
C GLU A 94 -20.14 -4.44 -10.12
N MET A 95 -20.28 -4.00 -8.88
CA MET A 95 -19.24 -3.29 -8.16
C MET A 95 -18.95 -4.04 -6.85
N PRO A 96 -18.15 -5.12 -6.85
CA PRO A 96 -17.87 -5.83 -5.61
C PRO A 96 -17.24 -4.90 -4.57
N MET A 97 -17.68 -5.02 -3.32
CA MET A 97 -16.99 -4.46 -2.17
C MET A 97 -16.70 -5.56 -1.15
N PRO A 98 -15.43 -5.76 -0.77
CA PRO A 98 -14.23 -5.03 -1.22
C PRO A 98 -13.91 -5.17 -2.72
N ALA A 99 -13.14 -4.22 -3.29
CA ALA A 99 -12.81 -4.21 -4.72
C ALA A 99 -12.01 -5.46 -5.18
N SER A 100 -11.38 -6.15 -4.24
CA SER A 100 -10.65 -7.41 -4.45
C SER A 100 -11.53 -8.64 -4.61
N GLY A 101 -12.84 -8.50 -4.38
CA GLY A 101 -13.82 -9.57 -4.45
C GLY A 101 -14.92 -9.39 -3.41
N MET A 102 -16.12 -9.87 -3.74
CA MET A 102 -17.27 -9.76 -2.84
C MET A 102 -17.03 -10.50 -1.53
N LEU A 103 -17.47 -9.91 -0.43
CA LEU A 103 -17.57 -10.58 0.87
C LEU A 103 -18.25 -11.96 0.74
N SER A 104 -17.80 -12.90 1.57
CA SER A 104 -18.40 -14.24 1.63
C SER A 104 -19.91 -14.16 1.88
N VAL A 105 -20.65 -15.18 1.45
CA VAL A 105 -22.11 -15.21 1.67
C VAL A 105 -22.41 -15.21 3.17
N GLU A 106 -21.57 -15.89 3.94
CA GLU A 106 -21.63 -16.02 5.39
C GLU A 106 -21.46 -14.65 6.06
N ASP A 107 -20.42 -13.90 5.71
CA ASP A 107 -20.15 -12.58 6.29
C ASP A 107 -21.26 -11.57 5.96
N ARG A 108 -21.74 -11.57 4.71
CA ARG A 108 -22.86 -10.70 4.30
C ARG A 108 -24.14 -11.02 5.06
N LYS A 109 -24.42 -12.31 5.28
CA LYS A 109 -25.57 -12.75 6.08
C LYS A 109 -25.40 -12.35 7.54
N ALA A 110 -24.20 -12.44 8.11
CA ALA A 110 -23.94 -12.02 9.48
C ALA A 110 -24.19 -10.51 9.66
N ILE A 111 -23.66 -9.66 8.77
CA ILE A 111 -23.87 -8.20 8.82
C ILE A 111 -25.37 -7.88 8.67
N LYS A 112 -26.08 -8.55 7.76
CA LYS A 112 -27.52 -8.37 7.59
C LYS A 112 -28.30 -8.79 8.85
N ALA A 113 -28.01 -9.96 9.39
CA ALA A 113 -28.70 -10.48 10.58
C ALA A 113 -28.49 -9.55 11.79
N TRP A 114 -27.29 -9.02 11.97
CA TRP A 114 -27.00 -8.04 13.01
C TRP A 114 -27.80 -6.74 12.84
N ALA A 115 -27.89 -6.22 11.61
CA ALA A 115 -28.69 -5.04 11.31
C ALA A 115 -30.19 -5.27 11.53
N ASP A 116 -30.72 -6.42 11.07
CA ASP A 116 -32.12 -6.83 11.27
C ASP A 116 -32.45 -6.99 12.77
N ASN A 117 -31.47 -7.42 13.57
CA ASN A 117 -31.59 -7.62 15.03
C ASN A 117 -31.34 -6.34 15.85
N GLY A 118 -31.38 -5.17 15.22
CA GLY A 118 -31.31 -3.87 15.91
C GLY A 118 -29.91 -3.43 16.32
N PHE A 119 -28.86 -3.93 15.64
CA PHE A 119 -27.46 -3.53 15.85
C PHE A 119 -26.91 -3.84 17.24
N GLU A 120 -27.28 -4.98 17.83
CA GLU A 120 -26.83 -5.28 19.19
C GLU A 120 -25.30 -5.27 19.32
N ILE A 121 -24.78 -4.53 20.31
CA ILE A 121 -23.34 -4.42 20.57
C ILE A 121 -22.78 -5.77 21.06
N GLY A 122 -23.56 -6.48 21.88
CA GLY A 122 -23.13 -7.64 22.65
C GLY A 122 -22.43 -7.25 23.94
N GLU A 123 -22.36 -8.18 24.90
CA GLU A 123 -21.55 -8.01 26.10
C GLU A 123 -20.08 -8.31 25.79
N LYS A 124 -19.18 -7.59 26.46
CA LYS A 124 -17.75 -7.93 26.49
C LYS A 124 -17.60 -9.18 27.35
N LYS A 125 -17.92 -10.36 26.82
CA LYS A 125 -17.64 -11.61 27.51
C LYS A 125 -16.13 -11.69 27.72
N PRO A 126 -15.63 -12.05 28.92
CA PRO A 126 -14.25 -12.51 29.05
C PRO A 126 -14.06 -13.59 28.00
N VAL A 127 -13.15 -13.37 27.07
CA VAL A 127 -12.87 -14.38 26.05
C VAL A 127 -12.28 -15.56 26.80
N ASP A 128 -13.08 -16.61 26.98
CA ASP A 128 -12.56 -17.89 27.39
C ASP A 128 -11.82 -18.48 26.19
N TYR A 129 -10.50 -18.28 26.17
CA TYR A 129 -9.61 -18.81 25.13
C TYR A 129 -9.50 -20.35 25.19
N SER A 130 -10.21 -21.04 26.08
CA SER A 130 -9.99 -22.47 26.32
C SER A 130 -10.57 -23.44 25.28
N HIS A 131 -11.36 -22.99 24.31
CA HIS A 131 -11.98 -23.91 23.33
C HIS A 131 -11.91 -23.47 21.87
N HIS A 132 -10.73 -23.07 21.42
CA HIS A 132 -10.21 -23.53 20.14
C HIS A 132 -8.71 -23.74 20.32
N VAL A 133 -8.25 -24.99 20.29
CA VAL A 133 -6.85 -25.25 19.96
C VAL A 133 -6.71 -24.89 18.49
N ALA A 134 -6.66 -23.59 18.19
CA ALA A 134 -5.97 -23.14 16.99
C ALA A 134 -4.60 -23.81 17.09
N GLU A 135 -4.20 -24.55 16.05
CA GLU A 135 -2.83 -25.07 15.99
C GLU A 135 -1.90 -23.94 16.42
N GLU A 136 -1.18 -24.17 17.51
CA GLU A 136 -0.36 -23.15 18.13
C GLU A 136 0.61 -22.64 17.06
N PHE A 137 0.53 -21.35 16.73
CA PHE A 137 1.39 -20.78 15.70
C PHE A 137 2.85 -20.97 16.12
N ARG A 138 3.57 -21.81 15.38
CA ARG A 138 5.00 -22.04 15.61
C ARG A 138 5.80 -21.17 14.66
N ALA A 139 6.36 -20.10 15.20
CA ALA A 139 7.31 -19.25 14.48
C ALA A 139 8.45 -20.11 13.91
N PRO A 140 8.74 -20.02 12.60
CA PRO A 140 9.85 -20.76 12.01
C PRO A 140 11.18 -20.20 12.50
N ASP A 141 12.19 -21.07 12.65
CA ASP A 141 13.57 -20.61 12.83
C ASP A 141 14.16 -20.22 11.48
N LEU A 142 14.00 -18.94 11.12
CA LEU A 142 14.50 -18.39 9.86
C LEU A 142 16.03 -18.48 9.79
N LYS A 143 16.53 -18.96 8.64
CA LYS A 143 17.95 -18.97 8.30
C LYS A 143 18.25 -17.80 7.37
N ALA A 144 18.83 -16.75 7.93
CA ALA A 144 19.26 -15.59 7.16
C ALA A 144 20.40 -15.96 6.20
N VAL A 145 20.42 -15.33 5.03
CA VAL A 145 21.55 -15.41 4.09
C VAL A 145 22.69 -14.53 4.61
N ASN A 146 23.89 -15.11 4.76
CA ASN A 146 25.10 -14.34 5.02
C ASN A 146 25.53 -13.57 3.75
N ILE A 147 25.38 -12.24 3.77
CA ILE A 147 25.70 -11.40 2.61
C ILE A 147 27.21 -11.21 2.39
N GLU A 148 28.04 -11.60 3.35
CA GLU A 148 29.49 -11.68 3.17
C GLU A 148 29.87 -12.79 2.18
N GLU A 149 28.99 -13.78 1.99
CA GLU A 149 29.21 -14.92 1.10
C GLU A 149 28.43 -14.82 -0.21
N ARG A 150 27.15 -14.41 -0.15
CA ARG A 150 26.26 -14.34 -1.33
C ARG A 150 25.07 -13.42 -1.13
N GLY A 151 24.52 -12.92 -2.24
CA GLY A 151 23.25 -12.21 -2.26
C GLY A 151 23.36 -10.70 -2.05
N PHE A 152 24.56 -10.19 -1.72
CA PHE A 152 24.79 -8.76 -1.52
C PHE A 152 24.55 -7.92 -2.78
N GLU A 153 24.77 -8.50 -3.97
CA GLU A 153 24.52 -7.86 -5.26
C GLU A 153 23.03 -7.51 -5.47
N PHE A 154 22.13 -7.99 -4.61
CA PHE A 154 20.75 -7.51 -4.53
C PHE A 154 20.67 -5.99 -4.35
N MET A 155 21.51 -5.41 -3.48
CA MET A 155 21.43 -3.98 -3.14
C MET A 155 21.67 -3.10 -4.38
N GLU A 156 22.63 -3.50 -5.23
CA GLU A 156 22.90 -2.84 -6.51
C GLU A 156 21.77 -3.09 -7.51
N LYS A 157 21.32 -4.34 -7.66
CA LYS A 157 20.27 -4.71 -8.64
C LYS A 157 18.94 -4.05 -8.35
N MET A 158 18.59 -3.87 -7.08
CA MET A 158 17.30 -3.32 -6.67
C MET A 158 17.20 -1.81 -6.94
N GLN A 159 18.32 -1.09 -6.99
CA GLN A 159 18.34 0.31 -7.43
C GLN A 159 17.72 0.46 -8.81
N GLY A 160 16.86 1.46 -8.97
CA GLY A 160 16.19 1.70 -10.22
C GLY A 160 14.93 2.55 -10.09
N HIS A 161 14.69 3.33 -11.13
CA HIS A 161 13.34 3.72 -11.48
C HIS A 161 12.73 2.61 -12.33
N TRP A 162 11.80 1.84 -11.76
CA TRP A 162 11.19 0.68 -12.38
C TRP A 162 9.78 1.00 -12.85
N VAL A 163 9.51 0.79 -14.13
CA VAL A 163 8.19 1.07 -14.73
C VAL A 163 7.63 -0.17 -15.39
N GLY A 164 6.37 -0.49 -15.13
CA GLY A 164 5.69 -1.63 -15.75
C GLY A 164 4.30 -1.91 -15.18
N ASP A 165 3.86 -3.15 -15.28
CA ASP A 165 2.51 -3.59 -14.90
C ASP A 165 2.48 -4.04 -13.43
N MET A 166 1.34 -3.88 -12.77
CA MET A 166 1.15 -4.20 -11.36
C MET A 166 -0.18 -4.92 -11.15
N PHE A 167 -0.16 -6.15 -10.63
CA PHE A 167 -1.32 -6.73 -9.99
C PHE A 167 -1.39 -6.27 -8.54
N LEU A 168 -2.48 -5.62 -8.16
CA LEU A 168 -2.71 -5.09 -6.81
C LEU A 168 -4.12 -5.46 -6.36
N LEU A 169 -4.23 -6.14 -5.22
CA LEU A 169 -5.51 -6.42 -4.56
C LEU A 169 -6.58 -7.05 -5.49
N GLY A 170 -6.19 -7.99 -6.36
CA GLY A 170 -7.15 -8.67 -7.24
C GLY A 170 -7.31 -8.06 -8.63
N GLN A 171 -6.63 -6.96 -8.94
CA GLN A 171 -6.80 -6.22 -10.18
C GLN A 171 -5.47 -5.98 -10.88
N ASP A 172 -5.49 -5.94 -12.22
CA ASP A 172 -4.33 -5.56 -13.04
C ASP A 172 -4.33 -4.04 -13.27
N VAL A 173 -3.22 -3.40 -12.90
CA VAL A 173 -2.91 -1.99 -13.10
C VAL A 173 -1.87 -1.91 -14.24
N PRO A 174 -2.22 -1.38 -15.42
CA PRO A 174 -1.38 -1.44 -16.64
C PRO A 174 -0.13 -0.55 -16.62
N TRP A 175 0.01 0.27 -15.58
CA TRP A 175 1.16 1.14 -15.42
C TRP A 175 1.35 1.45 -13.94
N PHE A 176 2.57 1.22 -13.46
CA PHE A 176 3.02 1.56 -12.13
C PHE A 176 4.51 1.88 -12.17
N SER A 177 4.96 2.67 -11.20
CA SER A 177 6.35 3.04 -11.04
C SER A 177 6.82 2.85 -9.60
N PHE A 178 8.03 2.33 -9.45
CA PHE A 178 8.80 2.39 -8.21
C PHE A 178 10.09 3.18 -8.43
N ASP A 179 10.43 4.05 -7.49
CA ASP A 179 11.71 4.77 -7.48
C ASP A 179 12.55 4.37 -6.26
N PHE A 180 13.44 3.39 -6.46
CA PHE A 180 14.34 2.89 -5.43
C PHE A 180 15.74 3.47 -5.60
N ARG A 181 16.19 4.26 -4.61
CA ARG A 181 17.53 4.85 -4.61
C ARG A 181 18.20 4.73 -3.26
N ALA A 182 19.53 4.71 -3.29
CA ALA A 182 20.34 4.75 -2.08
C ALA A 182 20.08 6.05 -1.30
N ILE A 183 19.90 5.92 0.00
CA ILE A 183 19.79 7.06 0.93
C ILE A 183 21.03 7.19 1.83
N ASN A 184 21.87 6.16 1.88
CA ASN A 184 23.21 6.18 2.47
C ASN A 184 24.01 4.99 1.90
N THR A 185 25.13 4.64 2.53
CA THR A 185 26.06 3.58 2.09
C THR A 185 25.43 2.19 2.07
N SER A 186 24.42 1.91 2.90
CA SER A 186 23.88 0.55 3.13
C SER A 186 22.34 0.47 3.18
N GLN A 187 21.64 1.53 2.75
CA GLN A 187 20.18 1.59 2.70
C GLN A 187 19.67 2.09 1.35
N LEU A 188 18.64 1.40 0.86
CA LEU A 188 17.82 1.74 -0.29
C LEU A 188 16.41 2.09 0.20
N HIS A 189 15.80 3.14 -0.33
CA HIS A 189 14.43 3.52 0.00
C HIS A 189 13.61 3.77 -1.26
N GLY A 190 12.33 3.42 -1.21
CA GLY A 190 11.35 3.80 -2.21
C GLY A 190 9.97 3.98 -1.59
N LEU A 191 9.28 5.02 -2.02
CA LEU A 191 7.90 5.34 -1.67
C LEU A 191 7.00 4.96 -2.84
N PHE A 192 5.90 4.26 -2.59
CA PHE A 192 4.98 3.82 -3.64
C PHE A 192 3.56 4.37 -3.48
N GLU A 193 3.19 4.82 -2.29
CA GLU A 193 1.97 5.60 -2.04
C GLU A 193 2.35 6.75 -1.09
N GLY A 194 1.84 7.97 -1.32
CA GLY A 194 2.26 9.16 -0.55
C GLY A 194 1.20 10.27 -0.46
N GLY A 195 -0.08 9.90 -0.50
CA GLY A 195 -1.23 10.81 -0.56
C GLY A 195 -2.05 10.86 0.73
N SER A 196 -3.28 11.37 0.62
CA SER A 196 -4.21 11.47 1.75
C SER A 196 -4.56 10.11 2.35
N MET A 197 -4.70 9.09 1.50
CA MET A 197 -5.11 7.74 1.89
C MET A 197 -4.00 6.94 2.56
N GLY A 198 -2.75 7.22 2.19
CA GLY A 198 -1.64 6.42 2.66
C GLY A 198 -0.27 6.94 2.26
N ASN A 199 0.73 6.44 2.97
CA ASN A 199 2.12 6.77 2.81
C ASN A 199 2.95 5.50 2.96
N LEU A 200 2.92 4.65 1.94
CA LEU A 200 3.49 3.30 1.94
C LEU A 200 4.86 3.27 1.24
N PHE A 201 5.84 2.65 1.89
CA PHE A 201 7.22 2.55 1.43
C PHE A 201 7.80 1.14 1.60
N ASN A 202 8.93 0.94 0.93
CA ASN A 202 9.86 -0.15 1.17
C ASN A 202 11.27 0.40 1.40
N THR A 203 11.92 -0.05 2.48
CA THR A 203 13.33 0.24 2.76
C THR A 203 14.10 -1.07 2.83
N PHE A 204 15.15 -1.21 2.02
CA PHE A 204 16.06 -2.34 2.06
C PHE A 204 17.35 -1.90 2.74
N PHE A 205 17.85 -2.68 3.68
CA PHE A 205 19.00 -2.27 4.47
C PHE A 205 19.85 -3.46 4.91
N VAL A 206 21.15 -3.24 5.02
CA VAL A 206 22.05 -4.22 5.63
C VAL A 206 21.82 -4.22 7.15
N ALA A 207 21.58 -5.41 7.70
CA ALA A 207 21.30 -5.62 9.11
C ALA A 207 22.09 -6.80 9.66
N GLU A 208 22.24 -6.86 10.98
CA GLU A 208 22.55 -8.10 11.67
C GLU A 208 21.25 -8.71 12.17
N TYR A 209 20.99 -9.98 11.85
CA TYR A 209 19.84 -10.74 12.35
C TYR A 209 20.32 -12.08 12.90
N LYS A 210 20.12 -12.32 14.20
CA LYS A 210 20.56 -13.53 14.90
C LYS A 210 22.06 -13.83 14.70
N GLY A 211 22.90 -12.78 14.79
CA GLY A 211 24.36 -12.88 14.57
C GLY A 211 24.80 -13.02 13.11
N VAL A 212 23.88 -13.01 12.15
CA VAL A 212 24.20 -13.11 10.71
C VAL A 212 24.02 -11.74 10.06
N LYS A 213 25.06 -11.28 9.36
CA LYS A 213 24.97 -10.08 8.50
C LYS A 213 24.15 -10.43 7.26
N THR A 214 23.04 -9.73 7.05
CA THR A 214 22.08 -10.02 6.00
C THR A 214 21.43 -8.74 5.45
N ILE A 215 20.51 -8.86 4.49
CA ILE A 215 19.65 -7.76 4.04
C ILE A 215 18.26 -7.97 4.61
N MET A 216 17.67 -6.90 5.14
CA MET A 216 16.29 -6.89 5.61
C MET A 216 15.47 -5.85 4.85
N ILE A 217 14.15 -6.08 4.80
CA ILE A 217 13.18 -5.14 4.26
C ILE A 217 12.34 -4.61 5.42
N ARG A 218 12.19 -3.29 5.50
CA ARG A 218 11.11 -2.64 6.25
C ARG A 218 10.06 -2.19 5.24
N ASN A 219 8.94 -2.88 5.21
CA ASN A 219 7.78 -2.55 4.39
C ASN A 219 6.68 -2.00 5.28
N GLY A 220 6.10 -0.86 4.92
CA GLY A 220 4.98 -0.35 5.69
C GLY A 220 4.67 1.11 5.43
N GLY A 221 3.97 1.72 6.37
CA GLY A 221 3.51 3.08 6.26
C GLY A 221 2.18 3.31 6.97
N ILE A 222 1.48 4.34 6.53
CA ILE A 222 0.09 4.60 6.95
C ILE A 222 -0.82 4.22 5.80
N LEU A 223 -1.93 3.56 6.10
CA LEU A 223 -3.04 3.39 5.16
C LEU A 223 -4.35 3.48 5.94
N GLY A 224 -5.23 4.39 5.55
CA GLY A 224 -6.51 4.64 6.24
C GLY A 224 -6.34 5.18 7.67
N GLY A 225 -5.23 5.86 7.98
CA GLY A 225 -4.91 6.30 9.34
C GLY A 225 -4.39 5.19 10.28
N ILE A 226 -4.17 3.98 9.76
CA ILE A 226 -3.55 2.89 10.49
C ILE A 226 -2.07 2.82 10.09
N TYR A 227 -1.19 3.03 11.06
CA TYR A 227 0.23 2.76 10.92
C TYR A 227 0.48 1.26 10.97
N ARG A 228 1.17 0.73 9.96
CA ARG A 228 1.54 -0.69 9.86
C ARG A 228 2.93 -0.82 9.27
N THR A 229 3.85 -1.45 9.98
CA THR A 229 5.17 -1.81 9.44
C THR A 229 5.50 -3.27 9.69
N SER A 230 6.19 -3.88 8.73
CA SER A 230 6.58 -5.29 8.75
C SER A 230 8.02 -5.44 8.32
N TYR A 231 8.68 -6.45 8.87
CA TYR A 231 10.09 -6.70 8.63
C TYR A 231 10.29 -8.05 7.96
N PHE A 232 11.18 -8.10 6.97
CA PHE A 232 11.49 -9.32 6.24
C PHE A 232 12.99 -9.57 6.25
N VAL A 233 13.37 -10.84 6.36
CA VAL A 233 14.77 -11.30 6.36
C VAL A 233 15.05 -12.00 5.05
N LEU A 234 16.19 -11.72 4.40
CA LEU A 234 16.65 -12.45 3.23
C LEU A 234 16.97 -13.92 3.62
N THR A 235 16.18 -14.87 3.13
CA THR A 235 16.35 -16.31 3.43
C THR A 235 16.84 -17.13 2.24
N TYR A 236 16.74 -16.59 1.02
CA TYR A 236 17.27 -17.22 -0.20
C TYR A 236 17.84 -16.18 -1.16
N ALA A 237 18.94 -16.54 -1.83
CA ALA A 237 19.60 -15.72 -2.85
C ALA A 237 20.49 -16.59 -3.74
N ASP A 238 20.29 -16.54 -5.06
CA ASP A 238 21.10 -17.28 -6.04
C ASP A 238 21.72 -16.40 -7.15
N GLY A 239 21.66 -15.08 -6.98
CA GLY A 239 22.12 -14.12 -7.98
C GLY A 239 21.05 -13.73 -9.01
N LYS A 240 19.90 -14.41 -9.07
CA LYS A 240 18.77 -14.04 -9.94
C LYS A 240 17.49 -13.85 -9.15
N GLU A 241 17.24 -14.74 -8.19
CA GLU A 241 16.07 -14.75 -7.33
C GLU A 241 16.48 -14.53 -5.87
N TYR A 242 15.69 -13.72 -5.17
CA TYR A 242 15.88 -13.33 -3.77
C TYR A 242 14.54 -13.51 -3.05
N LEU A 243 14.52 -14.26 -1.95
CA LEU A 243 13.34 -14.46 -1.12
C LEU A 243 13.56 -13.80 0.23
N PHE A 244 12.61 -12.94 0.59
CA PHE A 244 12.52 -12.32 1.90
C PHE A 244 11.28 -12.87 2.61
N GLU A 245 11.45 -13.34 3.83
CA GLU A 245 10.38 -13.91 4.63
C GLU A 245 10.10 -13.03 5.84
N ASP A 246 8.83 -12.92 6.27
CA ASP A 246 8.45 -12.17 7.46
C ASP A 246 9.31 -12.59 8.67
N ALA A 247 9.88 -11.63 9.38
CA ALA A 247 10.90 -11.88 10.40
C ALA A 247 10.39 -12.65 11.63
N TYR A 248 9.07 -12.76 11.80
CA TYR A 248 8.42 -13.51 12.88
C TYR A 248 7.77 -14.78 12.36
N GLY A 249 6.92 -14.65 11.34
CA GLY A 249 6.09 -15.75 10.87
C GLY A 249 6.59 -16.48 9.64
N GLY A 250 7.70 -16.01 9.07
CA GLY A 250 8.26 -16.50 7.83
C GLY A 250 7.27 -16.45 6.66
N LYS A 251 7.51 -17.29 5.66
CA LYS A 251 6.62 -17.43 4.49
C LYS A 251 5.18 -17.85 4.82
N GLN A 252 4.89 -18.31 6.05
CA GLN A 252 3.53 -18.66 6.48
C GLN A 252 2.66 -17.41 6.71
N VAL A 253 3.29 -16.27 6.97
CA VAL A 253 2.63 -14.99 7.19
C VAL A 253 2.79 -14.10 5.97
N MET A 254 4.03 -13.76 5.61
CA MET A 254 4.32 -12.98 4.42
C MET A 254 5.66 -13.36 3.80
N SER A 255 5.76 -13.16 2.49
CA SER A 255 7.03 -13.22 1.79
C SER A 255 7.06 -12.24 0.63
N ILE A 256 8.25 -11.76 0.30
CA ILE A 256 8.53 -10.94 -0.87
C ILE A 256 9.59 -11.66 -1.68
N LYS A 257 9.27 -11.97 -2.94
CA LYS A 257 10.20 -12.58 -3.87
C LYS A 257 10.55 -11.60 -4.97
N VAL A 258 11.83 -11.38 -5.18
CA VAL A 258 12.34 -10.48 -6.24
C VAL A 258 13.19 -11.29 -7.21
N THR A 259 12.89 -11.18 -8.51
CA THR A 259 13.63 -11.86 -9.58
C THR A 259 14.13 -10.84 -10.59
N PHE A 260 15.38 -10.94 -11.00
CA PHE A 260 15.99 -10.07 -12.01
C PHE A 260 16.36 -10.84 -13.28
N LYS A 261 16.14 -10.21 -14.45
CA LYS A 261 16.57 -10.73 -15.75
C LYS A 261 16.99 -9.56 -16.67
N GLY A 262 18.28 -9.23 -16.65
CA GLY A 262 18.79 -8.01 -17.29
C GLY A 262 18.15 -6.78 -16.68
N GLU A 263 17.67 -5.85 -17.51
CA GLU A 263 16.96 -4.64 -17.06
C GLU A 263 15.49 -4.87 -16.65
N LYS A 264 15.11 -6.11 -16.34
CA LYS A 264 13.75 -6.45 -15.88
C LYS A 264 13.75 -6.97 -14.46
N MET A 265 12.74 -6.57 -13.70
CA MET A 265 12.48 -7.03 -12.34
C MET A 265 11.05 -7.54 -12.21
N LYS A 266 10.88 -8.63 -11.48
CA LYS A 266 9.59 -9.11 -10.99
C LYS A 266 9.60 -9.11 -9.47
N MET A 267 8.60 -8.51 -8.84
CA MET A 267 8.40 -8.53 -7.38
C MET A 267 7.05 -9.14 -7.06
N LEU A 268 7.03 -10.22 -6.29
CA LEU A 268 5.82 -10.91 -5.86
C LEU A 268 5.74 -10.87 -4.33
N ALA A 269 4.69 -10.25 -3.78
CA ALA A 269 4.41 -10.25 -2.36
C ALA A 269 3.20 -11.14 -2.04
N MET A 270 3.38 -12.03 -1.07
CA MET A 270 2.35 -12.92 -0.54
C MET A 270 1.99 -12.49 0.89
N THR A 271 0.71 -12.55 1.25
CA THR A 271 0.25 -12.20 2.60
C THR A 271 -0.87 -13.10 3.10
N SER A 272 -0.83 -13.42 4.39
CA SER A 272 -1.88 -14.11 5.14
C SER A 272 -3.03 -13.18 5.55
N LYS A 273 -3.07 -11.90 5.16
CA LYS A 273 -4.18 -10.97 5.47
C LYS A 273 -4.57 -10.97 6.96
N LEU A 274 -3.63 -10.67 7.85
CA LEU A 274 -3.83 -10.63 9.31
C LEU A 274 -4.35 -11.95 9.92
N GLY A 275 -3.86 -13.11 9.45
CA GLY A 275 -4.08 -14.40 10.13
C GLY A 275 -4.89 -15.44 9.36
N ALA A 276 -5.15 -15.24 8.07
CA ALA A 276 -5.65 -16.31 7.20
C ALA A 276 -4.63 -17.45 7.09
N LYS A 277 -5.12 -18.70 7.04
CA LYS A 277 -4.28 -19.92 7.12
C LYS A 277 -3.29 -20.09 5.96
N THR A 278 -3.50 -19.43 4.83
CA THR A 278 -2.64 -19.58 3.65
C THR A 278 -2.38 -18.22 3.01
N PRO A 279 -1.10 -17.82 2.87
CA PRO A 279 -0.75 -16.61 2.16
C PRO A 279 -1.24 -16.63 0.72
N THR A 280 -1.82 -15.51 0.30
CA THR A 280 -2.32 -15.30 -1.07
C THR A 280 -1.55 -14.18 -1.74
N ARG A 281 -1.59 -14.14 -3.07
CA ARG A 281 -0.97 -13.07 -3.85
C ARG A 281 -1.57 -11.73 -3.45
N HIS A 282 -0.73 -10.85 -2.94
CA HIS A 282 -1.10 -9.49 -2.53
C HIS A 282 -0.77 -8.48 -3.63
N ILE A 283 0.49 -8.51 -4.06
CA ILE A 283 1.09 -7.62 -5.06
C ILE A 283 1.94 -8.47 -6.00
N GLU A 284 1.86 -8.20 -7.30
CA GLU A 284 2.81 -8.71 -8.29
C GLU A 284 3.16 -7.61 -9.28
N PHE A 285 4.41 -7.17 -9.29
CA PHE A 285 4.92 -6.15 -10.20
C PHE A 285 5.87 -6.75 -11.20
N GLU A 286 5.74 -6.38 -12.48
CA GLU A 286 6.70 -6.70 -13.53
C GLU A 286 7.12 -5.42 -14.25
N GLY A 287 8.39 -5.03 -14.08
CA GLY A 287 8.89 -3.75 -14.57
C GLY A 287 10.19 -3.84 -15.34
N LYS A 288 10.48 -2.77 -16.09
CA LYS A 288 11.76 -2.50 -16.71
C LYS A 288 12.41 -1.28 -16.06
N ARG A 289 13.74 -1.28 -15.97
CA ARG A 289 14.52 -0.14 -15.47
C ARG A 289 14.53 1.03 -16.48
N TYR A 290 14.41 2.24 -15.95
CA TYR A 290 14.47 3.53 -16.64
C TYR A 290 15.36 4.51 -15.85
N ASN A 291 15.71 5.64 -16.49
CA ASN A 291 16.34 6.80 -15.85
C ASN A 291 17.55 6.46 -14.98
N GLU A 292 18.54 5.81 -15.59
CA GLU A 292 19.69 5.25 -14.87
C GLU A 292 20.51 6.29 -14.10
N ASP A 293 20.54 7.51 -14.62
CA ASP A 293 21.19 8.66 -14.03
C ASP A 293 20.72 8.96 -12.59
N LEU A 294 19.45 8.70 -12.29
CA LEU A 294 18.86 9.00 -10.98
C LEU A 294 19.46 8.17 -9.85
N TYR A 295 19.51 6.84 -10.03
CA TYR A 295 20.01 5.95 -8.99
C TYR A 295 21.54 5.84 -9.03
N GLN A 296 22.17 6.01 -10.20
CA GLN A 296 23.64 6.07 -10.30
C GLN A 296 24.19 7.28 -9.53
N ALA A 297 23.58 8.46 -9.69
CA ALA A 297 23.98 9.65 -8.94
C ALA A 297 23.79 9.48 -7.42
N ALA A 298 22.75 8.77 -6.98
CA ALA A 298 22.56 8.44 -5.58
C ALA A 298 23.64 7.45 -5.09
N ALA A 299 23.90 6.39 -5.85
CA ALA A 299 24.91 5.39 -5.52
C ALA A 299 26.31 6.00 -5.39
N GLU A 300 26.71 6.82 -6.35
CA GLU A 300 28.00 7.54 -6.34
C GLU A 300 28.11 8.47 -5.13
N LYS A 301 27.08 9.28 -4.89
CA LYS A 301 27.04 10.23 -3.76
C LYS A 301 27.23 9.54 -2.41
N TYR A 302 26.68 8.34 -2.25
CA TYR A 302 26.71 7.61 -1.00
C TYR A 302 27.74 6.49 -0.95
N ASN A 303 28.56 6.32 -1.99
CA ASN A 303 29.46 5.17 -2.12
C ASN A 303 28.73 3.83 -1.86
N PHE A 304 27.52 3.70 -2.40
CA PHE A 304 26.64 2.56 -2.20
C PHE A 304 26.81 1.50 -3.31
N PRO A 305 26.68 0.20 -3.02
CA PRO A 305 26.39 -0.36 -1.69
C PRO A 305 27.65 -0.75 -0.89
N THR A 306 27.59 -0.59 0.43
CA THR A 306 28.52 -1.16 1.41
C THR A 306 27.82 -2.23 2.26
N GLN A 307 28.60 -3.05 2.97
CA GLN A 307 28.07 -4.06 3.91
C GLN A 307 28.04 -3.54 5.36
N GLU A 308 27.91 -2.23 5.54
CA GLU A 308 27.85 -1.62 6.88
C GLU A 308 26.51 -1.91 7.53
N ILE A 309 26.53 -2.39 8.77
CA ILE A 309 25.31 -2.71 9.50
C ILE A 309 24.58 -1.41 9.85
N VAL A 310 23.37 -1.26 9.33
CA VAL A 310 22.48 -0.13 9.60
C VAL A 310 21.75 -0.32 10.93
N ARG A 311 21.31 -1.55 11.20
CA ARG A 311 20.60 -1.93 12.42
C ARG A 311 20.98 -3.35 12.82
N SER A 312 21.17 -3.56 14.11
CA SER A 312 21.55 -4.86 14.67
C SER A 312 20.42 -5.44 15.51
N PHE A 313 20.14 -6.73 15.28
CA PHE A 313 19.12 -7.55 15.93
C PHE A 313 19.75 -8.90 16.33
N PRO A 314 20.67 -8.91 17.31
CA PRO A 314 21.48 -10.09 17.64
C PRO A 314 20.63 -11.26 18.17
N ASP A 315 19.49 -10.98 18.78
CA ASP A 315 18.53 -11.98 19.29
C ASP A 315 17.32 -12.18 18.37
N GLY A 316 17.35 -11.57 17.17
CA GLY A 316 16.19 -11.46 16.28
C GLY A 316 15.40 -10.16 16.51
N MET A 317 14.29 -10.02 15.78
CA MET A 317 13.48 -8.81 15.84
C MET A 317 12.78 -8.67 17.20
N PRO A 318 12.72 -7.45 17.80
CA PRO A 318 12.05 -7.23 19.08
C PRO A 318 10.56 -7.59 19.00
N LEU A 319 10.10 -8.49 19.87
CA LEU A 319 8.71 -8.93 19.90
C LEU A 319 7.78 -7.72 20.07
N PRO A 320 6.89 -7.44 19.09
CA PRO A 320 5.94 -6.34 19.18
C PRO A 320 4.81 -6.70 20.14
N ASP A 321 4.23 -5.67 20.75
CA ASP A 321 2.95 -5.81 21.45
C ASP A 321 1.81 -5.80 20.42
N TRP A 322 1.26 -6.97 20.17
CA TRP A 322 0.12 -7.14 19.28
C TRP A 322 -1.23 -6.77 19.92
N GLY A 323 -1.25 -6.52 21.23
CA GLY A 323 -2.45 -6.41 22.04
C GLY A 323 -3.14 -7.76 22.26
N GLU A 324 -3.99 -7.83 23.28
CA GLU A 324 -4.70 -9.05 23.70
C GLU A 324 -5.50 -9.72 22.57
N LYS A 325 -5.93 -8.95 21.57
CA LYS A 325 -6.75 -9.41 20.44
C LYS A 325 -5.95 -10.16 19.36
N TYR A 326 -4.65 -9.91 19.23
CA TYR A 326 -3.80 -10.46 18.18
C TYR A 326 -2.64 -11.26 18.78
N GLY A 327 -2.92 -12.13 19.75
CA GLY A 327 -1.91 -12.92 20.47
C GLY A 327 -1.06 -13.90 19.63
N GLN A 328 -1.04 -13.79 18.30
CA GLN A 328 -0.26 -14.59 17.35
C GLN A 328 0.38 -13.68 16.27
N ALA A 329 1.41 -14.17 15.59
CA ALA A 329 2.09 -13.41 14.53
C ALA A 329 1.14 -13.04 13.39
N THR A 330 1.11 -11.75 13.04
CA THR A 330 0.23 -11.21 11.98
C THR A 330 1.03 -10.66 10.81
N SER A 331 0.35 -10.39 9.69
CA SER A 331 0.94 -9.79 8.48
C SER A 331 1.26 -8.28 8.60
N ALA A 332 1.22 -7.71 9.79
CA ALA A 332 1.68 -6.36 10.05
C ALA A 332 2.42 -6.43 11.37
N SER A 333 3.74 -6.15 11.43
CA SER A 333 4.58 -6.35 12.64
C SER A 333 4.44 -5.33 13.76
N TYR A 334 4.21 -4.08 13.41
CA TYR A 334 4.02 -3.00 14.37
C TYR A 334 2.81 -2.23 13.91
N ILE A 335 1.78 -2.13 14.76
CA ILE A 335 0.50 -1.57 14.39
C ILE A 335 0.05 -0.52 15.40
N MET A 336 -0.43 0.61 14.89
CA MET A 336 -1.05 1.65 15.70
C MET A 336 -2.18 2.28 14.90
N MET A 337 -3.36 2.32 15.49
CA MET A 337 -4.46 3.11 14.95
C MET A 337 -4.29 4.54 15.45
N GLY A 338 -3.97 5.46 14.54
CA GLY A 338 -3.87 6.87 14.88
C GLY A 338 -5.24 7.50 15.11
N ASP A 339 -5.29 8.49 15.99
CA ASP A 339 -6.34 9.50 15.95
C ASP A 339 -6.01 10.57 14.88
N GLU A 340 -6.96 11.45 14.59
CA GLU A 340 -6.83 12.47 13.53
C GLU A 340 -5.76 13.54 13.82
N SER A 341 -5.23 13.60 15.05
CA SER A 341 -4.21 14.55 15.50
C SER A 341 -2.80 13.98 15.51
N MET A 342 -2.65 12.66 15.45
CA MET A 342 -1.35 12.00 15.52
C MET A 342 -0.55 12.19 14.22
N THR A 343 0.73 12.52 14.36
CA THR A 343 1.68 12.52 13.25
C THR A 343 2.17 11.11 12.94
N TYR A 344 2.71 10.92 11.73
CA TYR A 344 3.37 9.68 11.33
C TYR A 344 4.44 9.25 12.34
N GLU A 345 5.26 10.20 12.79
CA GLU A 345 6.33 9.97 13.76
C GLU A 345 5.81 9.53 15.13
N GLN A 346 4.68 10.10 15.57
CA GLN A 346 4.05 9.69 16.83
C GLN A 346 3.49 8.27 16.73
N MET A 347 2.78 7.95 15.65
CA MET A 347 2.24 6.61 15.44
C MET A 347 3.34 5.54 15.39
N GLY A 348 4.46 5.81 14.70
CA GLY A 348 5.58 4.87 14.65
C GLY A 348 6.24 4.62 16.01
N LYS A 349 6.34 5.65 16.86
CA LYS A 349 6.85 5.49 18.24
C LYS A 349 5.89 4.67 19.10
N TRP A 350 4.59 4.94 18.99
CA TRP A 350 3.56 4.25 19.76
C TRP A 350 3.38 2.80 19.31
N ALA A 351 3.57 2.52 18.02
CA ALA A 351 3.63 1.17 17.49
C ALA A 351 4.89 0.40 17.91
N GLN A 352 5.87 1.06 18.55
CA GLN A 352 7.17 0.51 18.93
C GLN A 352 8.00 0.01 17.73
N ASP A 353 7.88 0.67 16.56
CA ASP A 353 8.67 0.31 15.39
C ASP A 353 10.19 0.49 15.70
N PRO A 354 11.05 -0.52 15.50
CA PRO A 354 12.47 -0.42 15.81
C PRO A 354 13.24 0.53 14.89
N ILE A 355 12.66 0.94 13.75
CA ILE A 355 13.23 1.96 12.85
C ILE A 355 12.20 3.08 12.68
N GLN A 356 12.53 4.24 13.25
CA GLN A 356 11.68 5.42 13.21
C GLN A 356 11.95 6.24 11.95
N MET A 357 11.01 7.11 11.58
CA MET A 357 11.17 8.01 10.44
C MET A 357 12.44 8.87 10.54
N SER A 358 12.82 9.26 11.76
CA SER A 358 14.05 10.01 12.03
C SER A 358 15.34 9.21 11.80
N ASP A 359 15.28 7.88 11.74
CA ASP A 359 16.43 7.04 11.38
C ASP A 359 16.70 7.07 9.86
N LEU A 360 15.70 7.48 9.05
CA LEU A 360 15.81 7.58 7.59
C LEU A 360 16.36 8.96 7.18
N ASN A 361 17.68 9.06 7.21
CA ASN A 361 18.40 10.26 6.79
C ASN A 361 18.36 10.45 5.27
N ASN A 362 18.75 11.64 4.80
CA ASN A 362 18.91 11.96 3.37
C ASN A 362 17.63 11.88 2.54
N LEU A 363 16.48 12.10 3.18
CA LEU A 363 15.19 12.24 2.51
C LEU A 363 14.65 13.65 2.69
N ALA A 364 13.92 14.11 1.69
CA ALA A 364 13.28 15.40 1.65
C ALA A 364 11.82 15.30 2.07
N GLN A 365 11.30 16.40 2.62
CA GLN A 365 9.89 16.63 2.84
C GLN A 365 9.51 17.94 2.14
N LEU A 366 8.31 18.00 1.56
CA LEU A 366 7.80 19.18 0.87
C LEU A 366 6.40 19.53 1.40
N PRO A 367 6.27 20.63 2.15
CA PRO A 367 4.97 21.15 2.55
C PRO A 367 4.27 21.74 1.33
N LEU A 368 3.00 21.38 1.15
CA LEU A 368 2.11 21.89 0.12
C LEU A 368 0.93 22.62 0.76
N GLU A 369 0.52 23.73 0.15
CA GLU A 369 -0.68 24.47 0.50
C GLU A 369 -1.53 24.66 -0.76
N PHE A 370 -2.77 24.17 -0.76
CA PHE A 370 -3.70 24.24 -1.88
C PHE A 370 -4.70 25.38 -1.65
N LYS A 371 -4.67 26.40 -2.52
CA LYS A 371 -5.61 27.53 -2.42
C LYS A 371 -7.02 27.18 -2.88
N ARG A 372 -7.14 26.23 -3.81
CA ARG A 372 -8.42 25.76 -4.39
C ARG A 372 -9.34 26.86 -4.90
N SER A 373 -8.77 28.01 -5.26
CA SER A 373 -9.45 29.14 -5.90
C SER A 373 -9.48 29.02 -7.43
N ASP A 374 -8.84 27.99 -7.98
CA ASP A 374 -8.71 27.67 -9.40
C ASP A 374 -9.62 26.49 -9.80
N LEU A 375 -9.29 25.76 -10.87
CA LEU A 375 -10.09 24.64 -11.37
C LEU A 375 -10.09 23.41 -10.45
N SER A 376 -9.32 23.41 -9.37
CA SER A 376 -9.28 22.35 -8.35
C SER A 376 -10.33 22.47 -7.25
N LYS A 377 -11.15 23.54 -7.25
CA LYS A 377 -12.16 23.78 -6.23
C LYS A 377 -13.05 22.54 -6.02
N ASN A 378 -13.14 22.04 -4.79
CA ASN A 378 -13.91 20.86 -4.39
C ASN A 378 -13.54 19.55 -5.11
N LYS A 379 -12.32 19.44 -5.63
CA LYS A 379 -11.85 18.26 -6.38
C LYS A 379 -10.57 17.67 -5.76
N ASN A 380 -10.40 16.36 -5.92
CA ASN A 380 -9.14 15.71 -5.58
C ASN A 380 -8.06 16.20 -6.54
N ILE A 381 -6.80 16.18 -6.09
CA ILE A 381 -5.65 16.62 -6.88
C ILE A 381 -4.64 15.49 -6.91
N SER A 382 -4.37 14.95 -8.10
CA SER A 382 -3.24 14.06 -8.34
C SER A 382 -1.98 14.89 -8.52
N ILE A 383 -0.95 14.56 -7.77
CA ILE A 383 0.37 15.18 -7.89
C ILE A 383 1.22 14.23 -8.73
N TYR A 384 1.97 14.73 -9.70
CA TYR A 384 2.95 13.95 -10.44
C TYR A 384 4.34 14.49 -10.17
N LEU A 385 5.11 13.77 -9.34
CA LEU A 385 6.53 14.01 -9.15
C LEU A 385 7.31 13.26 -10.22
N THR A 386 8.13 14.00 -10.97
CA THR A 386 8.72 13.51 -12.22
C THR A 386 10.18 13.90 -12.36
N ARG A 387 10.94 13.08 -13.10
CA ARG A 387 12.34 13.39 -13.49
C ARG A 387 12.41 14.56 -14.48
N GLU A 388 11.51 14.57 -15.46
CA GLU A 388 11.41 15.60 -16.49
C GLU A 388 10.04 16.28 -16.45
N PRO A 389 9.90 17.54 -16.90
CA PRO A 389 8.62 18.22 -16.85
C PRO A 389 7.59 17.50 -17.74
N LEU A 390 6.37 17.34 -17.24
CA LEU A 390 5.23 16.84 -18.02
C LEU A 390 4.70 17.90 -18.99
N THR A 391 4.99 19.18 -18.77
CA THR A 391 4.66 20.26 -19.70
C THR A 391 5.87 20.66 -20.55
N ASN A 392 5.63 21.02 -21.81
CA ASN A 392 6.66 21.58 -22.69
C ASN A 392 6.97 23.05 -22.37
N SER A 393 7.90 23.66 -23.12
CA SER A 393 8.31 25.07 -22.94
C SER A 393 7.20 26.11 -23.12
N LYS A 394 6.04 25.72 -23.70
CA LYS A 394 4.84 26.55 -23.84
C LYS A 394 3.80 26.26 -22.74
N GLY A 395 4.13 25.46 -21.73
CA GLY A 395 3.21 25.07 -20.65
C GLY A 395 2.14 24.05 -21.05
N LYS A 396 2.23 23.44 -22.25
CA LYS A 396 1.28 22.41 -22.67
C LYS A 396 1.70 21.04 -22.17
N LEU A 397 0.77 20.28 -21.58
CA LEU A 397 1.00 18.90 -21.18
C LEU A 397 1.41 18.06 -22.40
N LYS A 398 2.38 17.16 -22.23
CA LYS A 398 2.87 16.25 -23.27
C LYS A 398 1.83 15.15 -23.51
N THR A 399 0.94 15.39 -24.47
CA THR A 399 -0.15 14.47 -24.84
C THR A 399 -0.07 13.97 -26.28
N ALA A 400 -0.65 12.80 -26.53
CA ALA A 400 -0.94 12.24 -27.84
C ALA A 400 -2.34 11.61 -27.83
N TYR A 401 -3.12 11.86 -28.89
CA TYR A 401 -4.51 11.37 -29.01
C TYR A 401 -5.43 11.72 -27.83
N GLY A 402 -5.15 12.84 -27.14
CA GLY A 402 -5.93 13.28 -25.98
C GLY A 402 -5.46 12.73 -24.63
N TYR A 403 -4.45 11.86 -24.60
CA TYR A 403 -3.91 11.28 -23.35
C TYR A 403 -2.47 11.71 -23.13
N ILE A 404 -2.00 11.74 -21.89
CA ILE A 404 -0.58 11.86 -21.58
C ILE A 404 0.22 10.77 -22.31
N THR A 405 1.36 11.16 -22.90
CA THR A 405 2.21 10.20 -23.62
C THR A 405 2.85 9.19 -22.67
N GLU A 406 3.03 7.95 -23.11
CA GLU A 406 3.77 6.92 -22.36
C GLU A 406 5.20 7.39 -21.99
N GLU A 407 5.88 8.08 -22.90
CA GLU A 407 7.21 8.65 -22.64
C GLU A 407 7.22 9.60 -21.44
N ALA A 408 6.19 10.46 -21.32
CA ALA A 408 6.04 11.38 -20.19
C ALA A 408 5.61 10.64 -18.90
N MET A 409 4.70 9.67 -18.99
CA MET A 409 4.33 8.82 -17.85
C MET A 409 5.54 8.06 -17.31
N ASN A 410 6.42 7.55 -18.17
CA ASN A 410 7.64 6.86 -17.78
C ASN A 410 8.71 7.79 -17.15
N GLN A 411 8.39 9.07 -16.90
CA GLN A 411 9.19 9.98 -16.07
C GLN A 411 8.66 10.13 -14.64
N VAL A 412 7.48 9.58 -14.33
CA VAL A 412 6.80 9.71 -13.04
C VAL A 412 7.46 8.81 -12.00
N LEU A 413 7.91 9.43 -10.92
CA LEU A 413 8.61 8.79 -9.79
C LEU A 413 7.69 8.55 -8.60
N LEU A 414 6.67 9.40 -8.42
CA LEU A 414 5.66 9.30 -7.37
C LEU A 414 4.40 10.05 -7.82
N PHE A 415 3.21 9.51 -7.53
CA PHE A 415 1.94 10.06 -8.01
C PHE A 415 0.82 10.07 -6.95
N PRO A 416 0.96 10.80 -5.84
CA PRO A 416 -0.01 10.76 -4.76
C PRO A 416 -1.29 11.55 -5.10
N GLU A 417 -2.42 11.11 -4.56
CA GLU A 417 -3.68 11.85 -4.63
C GLU A 417 -3.97 12.56 -3.31
N ILE A 418 -4.38 13.84 -3.42
CA ILE A 418 -4.78 14.68 -2.30
C ILE A 418 -6.29 14.88 -2.32
N ASP A 419 -6.95 14.46 -1.23
CA ASP A 419 -8.39 14.61 -1.03
C ASP A 419 -8.80 16.08 -1.05
N LYS A 420 -9.96 16.36 -1.65
CA LYS A 420 -10.55 17.70 -1.77
C LYS A 420 -10.73 18.46 -0.46
N GLN A 421 -10.74 17.76 0.69
CA GLN A 421 -10.88 18.34 2.03
C GLN A 421 -9.54 18.73 2.67
N GLN A 422 -8.40 18.46 2.02
CA GLN A 422 -7.07 18.86 2.51
C GLN A 422 -6.53 20.07 1.75
N ASP A 423 -6.38 21.17 2.47
CA ASP A 423 -5.74 22.40 1.95
C ASP A 423 -4.26 22.47 2.32
N GLU A 424 -3.79 21.62 3.23
CA GLU A 424 -2.37 21.47 3.54
C GLU A 424 -1.99 19.99 3.52
N PHE A 425 -0.83 19.69 2.96
CA PHE A 425 -0.29 18.34 2.92
C PHE A 425 1.23 18.35 3.06
N LEU A 426 1.80 17.33 3.69
CA LEU A 426 3.25 17.16 3.78
C LEU A 426 3.64 15.93 2.96
N LEU A 427 4.22 16.15 1.78
CA LEU A 427 4.92 15.06 1.09
C LEU A 427 6.16 14.71 1.89
N THR A 428 6.36 13.42 2.14
CA THR A 428 7.49 12.89 2.92
C THR A 428 8.24 11.85 2.11
N TYR A 429 9.40 11.40 2.61
CA TYR A 429 10.21 10.34 1.98
C TYR A 429 10.62 10.62 0.53
N LEU A 430 10.78 11.90 0.16
CA LEU A 430 11.15 12.28 -1.18
C LEU A 430 12.65 12.13 -1.39
N HIS A 431 13.07 11.56 -2.51
CA HIS A 431 14.47 11.56 -2.90
C HIS A 431 14.94 13.00 -3.19
N MET A 432 16.17 13.32 -2.79
CA MET A 432 16.77 14.63 -3.02
C MET A 432 17.15 14.85 -4.48
N GLY A 433 17.32 16.11 -4.85
CA GLY A 433 17.83 16.52 -6.15
C GLY A 433 16.78 17.22 -7.01
N LYS A 434 17.11 17.37 -8.29
CA LYS A 434 16.25 18.04 -9.26
C LYS A 434 15.05 17.15 -9.60
N CYS A 435 13.85 17.72 -9.56
CA CYS A 435 12.61 17.06 -9.98
C CYS A 435 11.59 18.11 -10.42
N TYR A 436 10.43 17.63 -10.89
CA TYR A 436 9.32 18.50 -11.28
C TYR A 436 8.02 18.01 -10.65
N LEU A 437 7.16 18.95 -10.26
CA LEU A 437 5.78 18.67 -9.86
C LEU A 437 4.81 19.17 -10.91
N THR A 438 3.84 18.35 -11.26
CA THR A 438 2.67 18.75 -12.04
C THR A 438 1.42 18.33 -11.29
N PHE A 439 0.47 19.24 -11.11
CA PHE A 439 -0.79 18.96 -10.45
C PHE A 439 -1.85 18.72 -11.52
N VAL A 440 -2.61 17.66 -11.38
CA VAL A 440 -3.68 17.28 -12.31
C VAL A 440 -4.96 17.03 -11.51
N VAL A 441 -6.07 17.47 -12.08
CA VAL A 441 -7.41 17.20 -11.58
C VAL A 441 -8.09 16.35 -12.65
N ASP A 442 -8.27 15.08 -12.32
CA ASP A 442 -9.11 14.17 -13.09
C ASP A 442 -10.56 14.67 -13.04
N ASN A 443 -11.02 15.20 -14.16
CA ASN A 443 -12.29 15.88 -14.25
C ASN A 443 -13.38 14.99 -14.86
N ASP A 444 -13.01 13.95 -15.61
CA ASP A 444 -13.93 12.99 -16.22
C ASP A 444 -13.91 11.61 -15.56
N TYR A 445 -13.07 11.43 -14.53
CA TYR A 445 -12.96 10.24 -13.68
C TYR A 445 -12.45 9.01 -14.43
N ASP A 446 -11.55 9.21 -15.40
CA ASP A 446 -10.90 8.13 -16.15
C ASP A 446 -9.54 7.70 -15.54
N PHE A 447 -9.10 8.38 -14.48
CA PHE A 447 -7.89 8.12 -13.68
C PHE A 447 -6.57 8.28 -14.43
N VAL A 448 -6.57 8.87 -15.61
CA VAL A 448 -5.37 9.10 -16.42
C VAL A 448 -5.40 10.53 -16.94
N PRO A 449 -4.31 11.31 -16.87
CA PRO A 449 -4.32 12.67 -17.41
C PRO A 449 -4.72 12.69 -18.89
N SER A 450 -5.95 13.14 -19.16
CA SER A 450 -6.59 13.01 -20.47
C SER A 450 -7.47 14.21 -20.83
N LYS A 451 -8.04 14.18 -22.04
CA LYS A 451 -8.79 15.27 -22.63
C LYS A 451 -10.08 15.54 -21.83
N GLY A 452 -10.02 16.60 -21.03
CA GLY A 452 -11.12 16.95 -20.14
C GLY A 452 -10.59 17.49 -18.83
N ASP A 453 -9.42 17.00 -18.43
CA ASP A 453 -8.77 17.29 -17.17
C ASP A 453 -8.14 18.66 -17.09
N TYR A 454 -7.93 19.07 -15.85
CA TYR A 454 -7.25 20.31 -15.53
C TYR A 454 -5.85 20.05 -15.02
N TYR A 455 -4.91 20.94 -15.34
CA TYR A 455 -3.53 20.76 -14.94
C TYR A 455 -2.79 22.09 -14.70
N SER A 456 -1.74 22.03 -13.88
CA SER A 456 -0.78 23.11 -13.68
C SER A 456 0.39 23.00 -14.67
N HIS A 457 1.16 24.07 -14.85
CA HIS A 457 2.49 23.91 -15.44
C HIS A 457 3.39 23.05 -14.54
N SER A 458 4.37 22.35 -15.14
CA SER A 458 5.38 21.65 -14.35
C SER A 458 6.27 22.66 -13.62
N ILE A 459 6.36 22.52 -12.30
CA ILE A 459 7.17 23.36 -11.41
C ILE A 459 8.49 22.64 -11.16
N GLU A 460 9.61 23.26 -11.53
CA GLU A 460 10.94 22.75 -11.22
C GLU A 460 11.29 22.93 -9.74
N LEU A 461 11.81 21.88 -9.12
CA LEU A 461 12.28 21.86 -7.75
C LEU A 461 13.70 21.31 -7.66
N ASN A 462 14.41 21.67 -6.60
CA ASN A 462 15.68 21.06 -6.19
C ASN A 462 15.61 20.70 -4.71
N LEU A 463 15.11 19.50 -4.44
CA LEU A 463 14.82 19.02 -3.09
C LEU A 463 16.11 18.80 -2.29
N LYS A 464 16.13 19.30 -1.07
CA LYS A 464 17.20 19.11 -0.08
C LYS A 464 16.73 18.23 1.08
N SER A 465 17.67 17.63 1.80
CA SER A 465 17.37 16.79 2.97
C SER A 465 16.56 17.57 4.00
N GLY A 466 15.61 16.90 4.63
CA GLY A 466 14.69 17.49 5.59
C GLY A 466 13.58 18.33 4.94
N LYS A 467 13.03 19.26 5.71
CA LYS A 467 11.86 20.05 5.31
C LYS A 467 12.23 21.19 4.36
N ASN A 468 11.73 21.11 3.12
CA ASN A 468 11.93 22.14 2.10
C ASN A 468 10.94 23.30 2.28
N ARG A 469 11.16 24.39 1.52
CA ARG A 469 10.26 25.54 1.49
C ARG A 469 8.87 25.10 1.03
N LYS A 470 7.84 25.56 1.74
CA LYS A 470 6.43 25.34 1.40
C LYS A 470 6.14 25.83 -0.03
N LEU A 471 5.46 24.99 -0.80
CA LEU A 471 4.96 25.31 -2.14
C LEU A 471 3.45 25.61 -2.06
N VAL A 472 3.05 26.76 -2.59
CA VAL A 472 1.64 27.15 -2.71
C VAL A 472 1.14 26.73 -4.09
N VAL A 473 0.00 26.05 -4.13
CA VAL A 473 -0.65 25.52 -5.34
C VAL A 473 -1.94 26.31 -5.57
N ASP A 474 -1.91 27.16 -6.60
CA ASP A 474 -2.99 28.09 -6.98
C ASP A 474 -3.14 28.26 -8.51
N SER A 475 -2.46 27.40 -9.27
CA SER A 475 -2.26 27.55 -10.71
C SER A 475 -2.71 26.34 -11.54
N ILE A 476 -3.68 25.57 -11.07
CA ILE A 476 -4.38 24.55 -11.87
C ILE A 476 -5.42 25.26 -12.75
N LEU A 477 -4.94 25.86 -13.84
CA LEU A 477 -5.70 26.78 -14.69
C LEU A 477 -5.88 26.29 -16.12
N ASN A 478 -5.14 25.27 -16.54
CA ASN A 478 -5.15 24.78 -17.91
C ASN A 478 -6.09 23.59 -18.05
N LYS A 479 -6.58 23.36 -19.27
CA LYS A 479 -7.39 22.19 -19.63
C LYS A 479 -6.69 21.40 -20.74
N ILE A 480 -6.62 20.08 -20.62
CA ILE A 480 -6.11 19.19 -21.67
C ILE A 480 -7.09 19.21 -22.85
N LYS A 481 -6.57 19.39 -24.06
CA LYS A 481 -7.37 19.63 -25.29
C LYS A 481 -7.45 18.44 -26.21
#